data_AF-A0A4U2Q1A2-F1
#
_entry.id   AF-A0A4U2Q1A2-F1
#
_cell.length_a   1.000
_cell.length_b   1.000
_cell.length_c   1.000
_cell.angle_alpha   90.00
_cell.angle_beta   90.00
_cell.angle_gamma   90.00
#
_symmetry.space_group_name_H-M   'P 1'
#
loop_
_entity.id
_entity.type
_entity.pdbx_description
1 polymer ?
#
loop_
_entity_poly.entity_id
_entity_poly.type
_entity_poly.pdbx_seq_one_letter_code
_entity_poly.pdbx_strand_id
1 'polypeptide(L)'
;MLNHITSKEVKPLLQKEAHSAPYWTTLLLALGAILLVLAVVASPEEVFQASAQGLKLWWSIIFPAMLPFLMLSEMLVAFGLVHGLGVLMEPFMRSWFRLPGRSGWVLALGLTAGFPAAAEAVRQWAQQEDMTKRQLRRLTAIAHFCNPMTILLVIGTGLLHNAAVGVMLLAVHWVSGLLAGWITVRLTASSKESQKRETPVALRRTSVSRTSTTLIRSAWDATRSARERDGRSFGKLLGETVSHAVQTLMMTGGFIIFFSVLIRLLSMYSGQGAFSFIWPAWMEIHLGSYEISRLPYDLRTQAALISAVLGWGGLCGWLQITAVTKPSDKGITFTISRVLHGIIAFVLTLVAWTTFSRMTSNTLPAYVSRSSVSSFAEGGYDPAAHSVMAESSNLWTQLESPSLYPWQLTMLSIVLLGAIILTLLVISFITSWWSRRAWR
;
A
#
# COMPACT_ATOMS: atom_id res chain seq x y z
N MET A 1 32.66 8.56 57.38
CA MET A 1 31.61 9.59 57.54
C MET A 1 31.57 10.40 56.25
N LEU A 2 30.97 9.90 55.17
CA LEU A 2 29.54 9.92 54.84
C LEU A 2 28.90 11.32 54.82
N ASN A 3 28.51 11.70 53.59
CA ASN A 3 27.28 12.39 53.18
C ASN A 3 27.00 13.83 53.65
N HIS A 4 27.05 14.78 52.70
CA HIS A 4 25.85 15.51 52.26
C HIS A 4 26.16 16.46 51.09
N ILE A 5 25.90 16.03 49.86
CA ILE A 5 25.55 16.95 48.76
C ILE A 5 24.22 16.45 48.22
N THR A 6 23.17 17.21 48.54
CA THR A 6 21.79 16.95 48.16
C THR A 6 21.64 17.05 46.64
N SER A 7 21.22 15.93 46.04
CA SER A 7 20.78 15.86 44.66
C SER A 7 19.58 16.78 44.45
N LYS A 8 19.73 17.77 43.56
CA LYS A 8 18.58 18.43 42.93
C LYS A 8 17.77 17.35 42.21
N GLU A 9 16.52 17.22 42.63
CA GLU A 9 15.52 16.32 42.07
C GLU A 9 15.46 16.45 40.53
N VAL A 10 15.91 15.40 39.85
CA VAL A 10 15.58 15.16 38.45
C VAL A 10 14.13 14.71 38.43
N LYS A 11 13.20 15.64 38.17
CA LYS A 11 11.80 15.32 37.85
C LYS A 11 11.77 14.32 36.68
N PRO A 12 11.15 13.14 36.80
CA PRO A 12 10.96 12.26 35.66
C PRO A 12 9.88 12.85 34.74
N LEU A 13 10.29 13.45 33.62
CA LEU A 13 9.40 13.89 32.52
C LEU A 13 8.93 12.72 31.64
N LEU A 14 8.52 11.60 32.26
CA LEU A 14 8.03 10.42 31.54
C LEU A 14 6.73 9.88 32.15
N GLN A 15 5.71 10.72 32.23
CA GLN A 15 4.33 10.25 32.29
C GLN A 15 3.54 10.93 31.18
N LYS A 16 3.82 10.46 29.95
CA LYS A 16 3.20 10.94 28.72
C LYS A 16 1.79 10.36 28.64
N GLU A 17 0.80 11.18 28.99
CA GLU A 17 -0.64 11.05 28.74
C GLU A 17 -1.09 9.70 28.13
N ALA A 18 -1.23 8.68 28.98
CA ALA A 18 -2.13 7.59 28.66
C ALA A 18 -3.55 8.15 28.79
N HIS A 19 -4.10 8.68 27.71
CA HIS A 19 -5.55 8.88 27.64
C HIS A 19 -6.18 7.51 27.87
N SER A 20 -6.66 7.26 29.10
CA SER A 20 -7.40 6.06 29.43
C SER A 20 -8.60 6.02 28.49
N ALA A 21 -8.65 4.99 27.65
CA ALA A 21 -9.82 4.73 26.84
C ALA A 21 -11.03 4.67 27.81
N PRO A 22 -12.14 5.36 27.51
CA PRO A 22 -13.27 5.40 28.42
C PRO A 22 -13.72 3.96 28.71
N TYR A 23 -13.99 3.63 29.99
CA TYR A 23 -14.27 2.27 30.45
C TYR A 23 -15.27 1.50 29.56
N TRP A 24 -16.28 2.20 29.05
CA TRP A 24 -17.26 1.67 28.10
C TRP A 24 -16.66 1.14 26.80
N THR A 25 -15.61 1.76 26.25
CA THR A 25 -14.94 1.26 25.04
C THR A 25 -14.22 -0.07 25.30
N THR A 26 -13.55 -0.19 26.44
CA THR A 26 -12.93 -1.46 26.86
C THR A 26 -13.98 -2.54 27.06
N LEU A 27 -15.10 -2.22 27.72
CA LEU A 27 -16.20 -3.16 27.92
C LEU A 27 -16.82 -3.63 26.59
N LEU A 28 -17.08 -2.70 25.66
CA LEU A 28 -17.63 -3.02 24.34
C LEU A 28 -16.67 -3.89 23.52
N LEU A 29 -15.37 -3.59 23.54
CA LEU A 29 -14.36 -4.39 22.84
C LEU A 29 -14.22 -5.79 23.46
N ALA A 30 -14.25 -5.89 24.80
CA ALA A 30 -14.20 -7.18 25.49
C ALA A 30 -15.44 -8.03 25.19
N LEU A 31 -16.63 -7.44 25.23
CA LEU A 31 -17.87 -8.11 24.87
C LEU A 31 -17.84 -8.57 23.40
N GLY A 32 -17.40 -7.70 22.49
CA GLY A 32 -17.24 -8.06 21.07
C GLY A 32 -16.26 -9.20 20.85
N ALA A 33 -15.14 -9.24 21.58
CA ALA A 33 -14.17 -10.33 21.53
C ALA A 33 -14.78 -11.65 22.05
N ILE A 34 -15.52 -11.62 23.17
CA ILE A 34 -16.21 -12.79 23.70
C ILE A 34 -17.24 -13.32 22.71
N LEU A 35 -18.05 -12.44 22.11
CA LEU A 35 -19.04 -12.83 21.09
C LEU A 35 -18.38 -13.46 19.87
N LEU A 36 -17.24 -12.91 19.42
CA LEU A 36 -16.48 -13.48 18.31
C LEU A 36 -15.95 -14.88 18.66
N VAL A 37 -15.41 -15.08 19.87
CA VAL A 37 -14.95 -16.40 20.33
C VAL A 37 -16.11 -17.39 20.37
N LEU A 38 -17.26 -17.00 20.91
CA LEU A 38 -18.45 -17.86 20.93
C LEU A 38 -18.93 -18.23 19.51
N ALA A 39 -18.93 -17.27 18.59
CA ALA A 39 -19.28 -17.52 17.18
C ALA A 39 -18.28 -18.47 16.50
N VAL A 40 -16.98 -18.34 16.81
CA VAL A 40 -15.95 -19.24 16.28
C VAL A 40 -16.14 -20.66 16.78
N VAL A 41 -16.40 -20.83 18.08
CA VAL A 41 -16.64 -22.14 18.70
C VAL A 41 -17.95 -22.76 18.22
N ALA A 42 -18.97 -21.95 17.91
CA ALA A 42 -20.25 -22.43 17.41
C ALA A 42 -20.21 -22.88 15.93
N SER A 43 -19.22 -22.43 15.15
CA SER A 43 -19.12 -22.73 13.71
C SER A 43 -17.68 -23.03 13.27
N PRO A 44 -17.01 -24.05 13.84
CA PRO A 44 -15.57 -24.28 13.65
C PRO A 44 -15.20 -24.65 12.20
N GLU A 45 -16.03 -25.43 11.51
CA GLU A 45 -15.80 -25.80 10.10
C GLU A 45 -15.79 -24.54 9.21
N GLU A 46 -16.77 -23.66 9.41
CA GLU A 46 -16.91 -22.43 8.64
C GLU A 46 -15.74 -21.47 8.86
N VAL A 47 -15.28 -21.36 10.10
CA VAL A 47 -14.10 -20.59 10.46
C VAL A 47 -12.85 -21.17 9.81
N PHE A 48 -12.68 -22.49 9.87
CA PHE A 48 -11.53 -23.16 9.28
C PHE A 48 -11.48 -22.92 7.77
N GLN A 49 -12.59 -23.16 7.05
CA GLN A 49 -12.68 -22.93 5.61
C GLN A 49 -12.42 -21.47 5.24
N ALA A 50 -13.02 -20.52 5.98
CA ALA A 50 -12.79 -19.10 5.75
C ALA A 50 -11.32 -18.70 5.97
N SER A 51 -10.69 -19.21 7.02
CA SER A 51 -9.28 -18.93 7.32
C SER A 51 -8.36 -19.53 6.25
N ALA A 52 -8.66 -20.75 5.77
CA ALA A 52 -7.92 -21.42 4.71
C ALA A 52 -8.08 -20.68 3.37
N GLN A 53 -9.28 -20.21 3.04
CA GLN A 53 -9.53 -19.41 1.85
C GLN A 53 -8.78 -18.07 1.90
N GLY A 54 -8.83 -17.37 3.04
CA GLY A 54 -8.08 -16.13 3.27
C GLY A 54 -6.57 -16.35 3.14
N LEU A 55 -6.05 -17.44 3.71
CA LEU A 55 -4.66 -17.83 3.60
C LEU A 55 -4.27 -18.16 2.14
N LYS A 56 -5.10 -18.91 1.41
CA LYS A 56 -4.88 -19.25 0.00
C LYS A 56 -4.83 -17.98 -0.87
N LEU A 57 -5.79 -17.08 -0.69
CA LEU A 57 -5.80 -15.79 -1.39
C LEU A 57 -4.52 -14.99 -1.12
N TRP A 58 -4.12 -14.91 0.15
CA TRP A 58 -2.92 -14.20 0.53
C TRP A 58 -1.64 -14.86 -0.02
N TRP A 59 -1.46 -16.16 0.17
CA TRP A 59 -0.24 -16.88 -0.19
C TRP A 59 -0.09 -17.04 -1.70
N SER A 60 -1.16 -17.39 -2.40
CA SER A 60 -1.10 -17.70 -3.83
C SER A 60 -1.12 -16.46 -4.73
N ILE A 61 -1.73 -15.36 -4.27
CA ILE A 61 -1.93 -14.17 -5.11
C ILE A 61 -1.19 -12.96 -4.55
N ILE A 62 -1.46 -12.58 -3.30
CA ILE A 62 -1.02 -11.29 -2.76
C ILE A 62 0.48 -11.30 -2.45
N PHE A 63 0.96 -12.32 -1.75
CA PHE A 63 2.35 -12.45 -1.33
C PHE A 63 3.34 -12.39 -2.52
N PRO A 64 3.23 -13.26 -3.56
CA PRO A 64 4.17 -13.24 -4.68
C PRO A 64 4.05 -11.97 -5.53
N ALA A 65 2.84 -11.42 -5.68
CA ALA A 65 2.64 -10.17 -6.43
C ALA A 65 3.25 -8.97 -5.72
N MET A 66 3.29 -8.98 -4.38
CA MET A 66 3.66 -7.80 -3.59
C MET A 66 5.07 -7.76 -3.05
N LEU A 67 5.68 -8.92 -2.80
CA LEU A 67 7.03 -8.98 -2.23
C LEU A 67 8.08 -8.23 -3.08
N PRO A 68 8.22 -8.49 -4.40
CA PRO A 68 9.23 -7.80 -5.20
C PRO A 68 9.00 -6.29 -5.25
N PHE A 69 7.73 -5.88 -5.30
CA PHE A 69 7.36 -4.48 -5.42
C PHE A 69 7.59 -3.70 -4.12
N LEU A 70 7.25 -4.27 -2.96
CA LEU A 70 7.53 -3.65 -1.66
C LEU A 70 9.03 -3.51 -1.44
N MET A 71 9.80 -4.55 -1.79
CA MET A 71 11.27 -4.49 -1.74
C MET A 71 11.80 -3.35 -2.61
N LEU A 72 11.41 -3.30 -3.88
CA LEU A 72 11.87 -2.23 -4.77
C LEU A 72 11.42 -0.85 -4.27
N SER A 73 10.20 -0.72 -3.77
CA SER A 73 9.68 0.55 -3.24
C SER A 73 10.51 1.06 -2.05
N GLU A 74 10.85 0.21 -1.10
CA GLU A 74 11.73 0.58 0.01
C GLU A 74 13.15 0.93 -0.44
N MET A 75 13.68 0.21 -1.43
CA MET A 75 14.97 0.57 -2.04
C MET A 75 14.89 1.96 -2.69
N LEU A 76 13.81 2.28 -3.41
CA LEU A 76 13.59 3.61 -4.00
C LEU A 76 13.50 4.71 -2.93
N VAL A 77 12.91 4.41 -1.77
CA VAL A 77 12.89 5.33 -0.61
C VAL A 77 14.31 5.55 -0.08
N ALA A 78 15.08 4.48 0.13
CA ALA A 78 16.45 4.53 0.63
C ALA A 78 17.44 5.17 -0.36
N PHE A 79 17.16 5.06 -1.67
CA PHE A 79 17.87 5.79 -2.71
C PHE A 79 17.47 7.27 -2.80
N GLY A 80 16.44 7.70 -2.05
CA GLY A 80 15.99 9.08 -2.01
C GLY A 80 15.08 9.48 -3.17
N LEU A 81 14.71 8.54 -4.06
CA LEU A 81 13.90 8.85 -5.24
C LEU A 81 12.48 9.29 -4.85
N VAL A 82 11.89 8.64 -3.85
CA VAL A 82 10.57 9.03 -3.31
C VAL A 82 10.61 10.43 -2.67
N HIS A 83 11.74 10.80 -2.06
CA HIS A 83 11.94 12.15 -1.50
C HIS A 83 12.04 13.22 -2.59
N GLY A 84 12.75 12.94 -3.67
CA GLY A 84 12.80 13.82 -4.85
C GLY A 84 11.43 13.99 -5.50
N LEU A 85 10.68 12.89 -5.67
CA LEU A 85 9.29 12.93 -6.14
C LEU A 85 8.40 13.76 -5.19
N GLY A 86 8.67 13.69 -3.89
CA GLY A 86 8.02 14.53 -2.88
C GLY A 86 8.26 16.03 -3.05
N VAL A 87 9.48 16.43 -3.43
CA VAL A 87 9.77 17.85 -3.77
C VAL A 87 9.03 18.27 -5.02
N LEU A 88 8.91 17.41 -6.03
CA LEU A 88 8.10 17.71 -7.21
C LEU A 88 6.61 17.92 -6.85
N MET A 89 6.13 17.24 -5.81
CA MET A 89 4.78 17.40 -5.28
C MET A 89 4.58 18.67 -4.44
N GLU A 90 5.63 19.43 -4.09
CA GLU A 90 5.54 20.61 -3.20
C GLU A 90 4.52 21.67 -3.65
N PRO A 91 4.46 22.09 -4.93
CA PRO A 91 3.46 23.06 -5.38
C PRO A 91 2.04 22.53 -5.19
N PHE A 92 1.85 21.24 -5.42
CA PHE A 92 0.58 20.54 -5.28
C PHE A 92 0.17 20.43 -3.80
N MET A 93 1.09 20.03 -2.92
CA MET A 93 0.88 19.93 -1.46
C MET A 93 0.46 21.26 -0.84
N ARG A 94 1.11 22.36 -1.23
CA ARG A 94 0.80 23.70 -0.72
C ARG A 94 -0.53 24.22 -1.26
N SER A 95 -0.75 24.09 -2.57
CA SER A 95 -1.92 24.67 -3.24
C SER A 95 -3.21 23.91 -2.93
N TRP A 96 -3.18 22.58 -3.04
CA TRP A 96 -4.38 21.75 -2.92
C TRP A 96 -4.68 21.34 -1.48
N PHE A 97 -3.64 20.96 -0.72
CA PHE A 97 -3.83 20.38 0.61
C PHE A 97 -3.45 21.31 1.77
N ARG A 98 -2.86 22.48 1.48
CA ARG A 98 -2.40 23.44 2.49
C ARG A 98 -1.46 22.79 3.51
N LEU A 99 -0.58 21.92 3.00
CA LEU A 99 0.42 21.19 3.77
C LEU A 99 1.84 21.71 3.47
N PRO A 100 2.80 21.49 4.39
CA PRO A 100 4.20 21.78 4.12
C PRO A 100 4.68 21.03 2.87
N GLY A 101 5.40 21.71 1.97
CA GLY A 101 5.91 21.10 0.73
C GLY A 101 6.71 19.83 0.96
N ARG A 102 7.53 19.85 2.03
CA ARG A 102 8.33 18.71 2.49
C ARG A 102 7.52 17.46 2.82
N SER A 103 6.23 17.56 3.12
CA SER A 103 5.39 16.38 3.35
C SER A 103 4.99 15.65 2.06
N GLY A 104 5.37 16.16 0.88
CA GLY A 104 5.02 15.57 -0.41
C GLY A 104 5.58 14.17 -0.64
N TRP A 105 6.68 13.79 0.00
CA TRP A 105 7.23 12.43 -0.15
C TRP A 105 6.33 11.38 0.52
N VAL A 106 5.54 11.75 1.53
CA VAL A 106 4.57 10.85 2.17
C VAL A 106 3.41 10.56 1.22
N LEU A 107 2.94 11.58 0.50
CA LEU A 107 1.94 11.39 -0.57
C LEU A 107 2.51 10.54 -1.71
N ALA A 108 3.73 10.83 -2.14
CA ALA A 108 4.42 10.04 -3.17
C ALA A 108 4.53 8.56 -2.75
N LEU A 109 4.95 8.30 -1.51
CA LEU A 109 5.03 6.95 -0.95
C LEU A 109 3.66 6.28 -0.90
N GLY A 110 2.60 7.00 -0.54
CA GLY A 110 1.23 6.49 -0.57
C GLY A 110 0.76 6.07 -1.95
N LEU A 111 1.00 6.91 -2.96
CA LEU A 111 0.62 6.63 -4.35
C LEU A 111 1.39 5.43 -4.94
N THR A 112 2.66 5.27 -4.56
CA THR A 112 3.52 4.21 -5.10
C THR A 112 3.48 2.94 -4.26
N ALA A 113 3.79 2.99 -2.97
CA ALA A 113 3.92 1.82 -2.10
C ALA A 113 2.60 1.41 -1.42
N GLY A 114 1.63 2.32 -1.35
CA GLY A 114 0.33 2.09 -0.76
C GLY A 114 0.23 2.47 0.73
N PHE A 115 -0.95 2.21 1.28
CA PHE A 115 -1.38 2.72 2.58
C PHE A 115 -0.58 2.22 3.80
N PRO A 116 -0.02 0.99 3.87
CA PRO A 116 0.79 0.58 5.02
C PRO A 116 2.09 1.39 5.13
N ALA A 117 2.80 1.56 4.01
CA ALA A 117 4.02 2.34 3.95
C ALA A 117 3.77 3.82 4.24
N ALA A 118 2.67 4.38 3.73
CA ALA A 118 2.28 5.76 4.03
C ALA A 118 1.95 5.97 5.52
N ALA A 119 1.26 5.03 6.17
CA ALA A 119 0.94 5.13 7.59
C ALA A 119 2.21 5.16 8.47
N GLU A 120 3.20 4.34 8.11
CA GLU A 120 4.51 4.34 8.77
C GLU A 120 5.27 5.66 8.54
N ALA A 121 5.26 6.18 7.31
CA ALA A 121 5.85 7.47 6.99
C ALA A 121 5.20 8.63 7.76
N VAL A 122 3.87 8.63 7.89
CA VAL A 122 3.13 9.59 8.74
C VAL A 122 3.57 9.48 10.20
N ARG A 123 3.70 8.26 10.73
CA ARG A 123 4.15 8.00 12.10
C ARG A 123 5.55 8.55 12.35
N GLN A 124 6.49 8.29 11.44
CA GLN A 124 7.87 8.79 11.54
C GLN A 124 7.93 10.31 11.48
N TRP A 125 7.20 10.93 10.55
CA TRP A 125 7.16 12.38 10.43
C TRP A 125 6.56 13.04 11.67
N ALA A 126 5.52 12.44 12.25
CA ALA A 126 4.91 12.86 13.52
C ALA A 126 5.83 12.77 14.74
N GLN A 127 7.03 12.18 14.61
CA GLN A 127 8.05 12.14 15.66
C GLN A 127 9.19 13.13 15.41
N GLN A 128 9.43 13.53 14.17
CA GLN A 128 10.64 14.26 13.76
C GLN A 128 10.41 15.75 13.49
N GLU A 129 9.20 16.18 13.12
CA GLU A 129 8.92 17.58 12.77
C GLU A 129 7.76 18.19 13.56
N ASP A 130 7.80 19.52 13.74
CA ASP A 130 6.71 20.34 14.30
C ASP A 130 5.54 20.45 13.28
N MET A 131 4.76 19.39 13.13
CA MET A 131 3.47 19.44 12.44
C MET A 131 2.33 19.67 13.43
N THR A 132 1.42 20.57 13.07
CA THR A 132 0.19 20.72 13.88
C THR A 132 -0.67 19.47 13.77
N LYS A 133 -1.44 19.14 14.83
CA LYS A 133 -2.41 18.02 14.80
C LYS A 133 -3.33 18.07 13.58
N ARG A 134 -3.67 19.27 13.11
CA ARG A 134 -4.51 19.50 11.92
C ARG A 134 -3.79 19.12 10.62
N GLN A 135 -2.54 19.56 10.45
CA GLN A 135 -1.74 19.19 9.29
C GLN A 135 -1.50 17.68 9.26
N LEU A 136 -1.30 17.06 10.41
CA LEU A 136 -1.08 15.62 10.50
C LEU A 136 -2.32 14.83 10.08
N ARG A 137 -3.51 15.19 10.58
CA ARG A 137 -4.79 14.59 10.12
C ARG A 137 -5.01 14.75 8.62
N ARG A 138 -4.65 15.90 8.05
CA ARG A 138 -4.76 16.13 6.61
C ARG A 138 -3.77 15.26 5.84
N LEU A 139 -2.52 15.17 6.29
CA LEU A 139 -1.51 14.33 5.66
C LEU A 139 -1.93 12.85 5.68
N THR A 140 -2.40 12.36 6.83
CA THR A 140 -3.04 11.04 6.94
C THR A 140 -4.21 10.94 5.95
N ALA A 141 -5.15 11.89 5.91
CA ALA A 141 -6.32 11.81 5.02
C ALA A 141 -5.99 11.68 3.52
N ILE A 142 -4.86 12.22 3.06
CA ILE A 142 -4.51 12.27 1.63
C ILE A 142 -3.49 11.22 1.19
N ALA A 143 -2.72 10.64 2.11
CA ALA A 143 -1.60 9.75 1.73
C ALA A 143 -2.00 8.26 1.63
N HIS A 144 -3.26 7.90 1.88
CA HIS A 144 -3.67 6.50 1.85
C HIS A 144 -4.25 6.11 0.49
N PHE A 145 -3.50 5.31 -0.25
CA PHE A 145 -3.94 4.67 -1.48
C PHE A 145 -3.69 3.17 -1.41
N CYS A 146 -4.54 2.36 -2.05
CA CYS A 146 -4.20 0.98 -2.37
C CYS A 146 -2.92 0.91 -3.23
N ASN A 147 -2.14 -0.14 -3.02
CA ASN A 147 -0.92 -0.37 -3.78
C ASN A 147 -1.28 -0.57 -5.28
N PRO A 148 -0.57 0.09 -6.22
CA PRO A 148 -0.82 -0.06 -7.65
C PRO A 148 -0.82 -1.51 -8.13
N MET A 149 0.05 -2.36 -7.59
CA MET A 149 0.11 -3.77 -7.98
C MET A 149 -1.11 -4.56 -7.50
N THR A 150 -1.70 -4.21 -6.36
CA THR A 150 -2.99 -4.78 -5.94
C THR A 150 -4.07 -4.47 -6.97
N ILE A 151 -4.14 -3.23 -7.45
CA ILE A 151 -5.16 -2.83 -8.43
C ILE A 151 -4.91 -3.48 -9.79
N LEU A 152 -3.66 -3.48 -10.26
CA LEU A 152 -3.29 -4.00 -11.58
C LEU A 152 -3.35 -5.53 -11.63
N LEU A 153 -2.64 -6.20 -10.73
CA LEU A 153 -2.45 -7.65 -10.78
C LEU A 153 -3.58 -8.40 -10.08
N VAL A 154 -3.87 -8.05 -8.83
CA VAL A 154 -4.85 -8.81 -8.06
C VAL A 154 -6.25 -8.55 -8.60
N ILE A 155 -6.66 -7.28 -8.69
CA ILE A 155 -8.01 -6.92 -9.10
C ILE A 155 -8.17 -6.97 -10.61
N GLY A 156 -7.33 -6.24 -11.37
CA GLY A 156 -7.45 -6.14 -12.82
C GLY A 156 -7.28 -7.50 -13.51
N THR A 157 -6.12 -8.12 -13.37
CA THR A 157 -5.85 -9.40 -14.03
C THR A 157 -6.39 -10.62 -13.28
N GLY A 158 -6.30 -10.64 -11.95
CA GLY A 158 -6.64 -11.80 -11.14
C GLY A 158 -8.15 -12.00 -10.98
N LEU A 159 -8.88 -10.94 -10.60
CA LEU A 159 -10.32 -11.01 -10.31
C LEU A 159 -11.21 -10.66 -11.50
N LEU A 160 -10.85 -9.63 -12.25
CA LEU A 160 -11.65 -9.13 -13.39
C LEU A 160 -11.20 -9.72 -14.73
N HIS A 161 -10.10 -10.47 -14.76
CA HIS A 161 -9.52 -11.06 -15.97
C HIS A 161 -9.30 -10.06 -17.11
N ASN A 162 -9.06 -8.77 -16.77
CA ASN A 162 -8.90 -7.69 -17.73
C ASN A 162 -7.86 -6.67 -17.24
N ALA A 163 -6.64 -6.78 -17.76
CA ALA A 163 -5.53 -5.89 -17.43
C ALA A 163 -5.83 -4.41 -17.74
N ALA A 164 -6.54 -4.13 -18.83
CA ALA A 164 -6.86 -2.77 -19.23
C ALA A 164 -7.82 -2.10 -18.23
N VAL A 165 -8.80 -2.86 -17.71
CA VAL A 165 -9.68 -2.38 -16.63
C VAL A 165 -8.86 -2.10 -15.36
N GLY A 166 -7.87 -2.94 -15.05
CA GLY A 166 -6.93 -2.68 -13.95
C GLY A 166 -6.21 -1.32 -14.07
N VAL A 167 -5.72 -0.99 -15.27
CA VAL A 167 -5.06 0.32 -15.54
C VAL A 167 -6.06 1.48 -15.38
N MET A 168 -7.27 1.33 -15.89
CA MET A 168 -8.33 2.33 -15.71
C MET A 168 -8.65 2.54 -14.23
N LEU A 169 -8.83 1.45 -13.48
CA LEU A 169 -9.11 1.50 -12.05
C LEU A 169 -7.99 2.18 -11.27
N LEU A 170 -6.72 1.95 -11.62
CA LEU A 170 -5.58 2.61 -11.00
C LEU A 170 -5.62 4.14 -11.23
N ALA A 171 -5.84 4.56 -12.48
CA ALA A 171 -5.94 5.97 -12.83
C ALA A 171 -7.11 6.66 -12.10
N VAL A 172 -8.29 6.03 -12.13
CA VAL A 172 -9.47 6.52 -11.40
C VAL A 172 -9.16 6.60 -9.91
N HIS A 173 -8.57 5.57 -9.31
CA HIS A 173 -8.28 5.50 -7.88
C HIS A 173 -7.33 6.61 -7.41
N TRP A 174 -6.28 6.92 -8.18
CA TRP A 174 -5.40 8.04 -7.88
C TRP A 174 -6.14 9.38 -8.00
N VAL A 175 -6.84 9.62 -9.10
CA VAL A 175 -7.57 10.88 -9.33
C VAL A 175 -8.65 11.09 -8.26
N SER A 176 -9.47 10.07 -7.98
CA SER A 176 -10.53 10.14 -6.99
C SER A 176 -9.99 10.38 -5.58
N GLY A 177 -8.86 9.77 -5.20
CA GLY A 177 -8.27 9.96 -3.88
C GLY A 177 -7.69 11.36 -3.71
N LEU A 178 -7.03 11.90 -4.74
CA LEU A 178 -6.55 13.28 -4.73
C LEU A 178 -7.70 14.29 -4.64
N LEU A 179 -8.79 14.07 -5.39
CA LEU A 179 -10.00 14.89 -5.31
C LEU A 179 -10.68 14.79 -3.93
N ALA A 180 -10.83 13.58 -3.39
CA ALA A 180 -11.39 13.36 -2.07
C ALA A 180 -10.58 14.08 -0.97
N GLY A 181 -9.25 13.98 -1.06
CA GLY A 181 -8.35 14.70 -0.17
C GLY A 181 -8.53 16.22 -0.25
N TRP A 182 -8.65 16.76 -1.46
CA TRP A 182 -8.86 18.19 -1.70
C TRP A 182 -10.19 18.68 -1.14
N ILE A 183 -11.28 17.93 -1.36
CA ILE A 183 -12.61 18.23 -0.79
C ILE A 183 -12.52 18.22 0.74
N THR A 184 -11.93 17.17 1.32
CA THR A 184 -11.80 17.00 2.78
C THR A 184 -11.04 18.17 3.42
N VAL A 185 -9.93 18.59 2.82
CA VAL A 185 -9.14 19.73 3.32
C VAL A 185 -9.97 21.02 3.36
N ARG A 186 -10.84 21.25 2.38
CA ARG A 186 -11.73 22.42 2.31
C ARG A 186 -12.87 22.34 3.31
N LEU A 187 -13.49 21.18 3.49
CA LEU A 187 -14.55 20.97 4.48
C LEU A 187 -14.04 21.19 5.91
N THR A 188 -12.83 20.71 6.22
CA THR A 188 -12.21 20.90 7.54
C THR A 188 -11.49 22.25 7.67
N ALA A 189 -11.54 23.13 6.66
CA ALA A 189 -10.89 24.43 6.68
C ALA A 189 -11.61 25.48 7.56
N SER A 190 -12.91 25.29 7.86
CA SER A 190 -13.86 26.36 8.24
C SER A 190 -13.80 26.93 9.68
N SER A 191 -12.85 26.55 10.53
CA SER A 191 -12.73 27.18 11.86
C SER A 191 -11.89 28.47 11.78
N LYS A 192 -12.59 29.62 11.72
CA LYS A 192 -12.01 30.99 11.61
C LYS A 192 -11.04 31.35 12.74
N GLU A 193 -11.14 30.69 13.89
CA GLU A 193 -10.31 30.98 15.07
C GLU A 193 -8.89 30.39 14.98
N SER A 194 -8.71 29.33 14.17
CA SER A 194 -7.43 28.64 14.04
C SER A 194 -6.53 29.20 12.91
N GLN A 195 -7.06 30.08 12.04
CA GLN A 195 -6.31 30.69 10.94
C GLN A 195 -5.29 31.75 11.41
N LYS A 196 -5.50 32.37 12.58
CA LYS A 196 -4.63 33.45 13.09
C LYS A 196 -3.27 32.93 13.57
N ARG A 197 -3.20 31.67 14.03
CA ARG A 197 -1.96 30.97 14.46
C ARG A 197 -1.20 30.27 13.33
N GLU A 198 -1.85 29.95 12.20
CA GLU A 198 -1.22 29.31 11.02
C GLU A 198 -0.68 30.34 9.99
N THR A 199 -0.56 31.61 10.37
CA THR A 199 -0.13 32.72 9.49
C THR A 199 1.27 32.50 8.86
N PRO A 200 1.55 33.14 7.71
CA PRO A 200 2.36 32.59 6.60
C PRO A 200 3.86 32.43 6.85
N VAL A 201 4.39 32.78 8.03
CA VAL A 201 5.83 32.82 8.29
C VAL A 201 6.45 31.41 8.34
N ALA A 202 5.74 30.42 8.89
CA ALA A 202 6.20 29.02 8.92
C ALA A 202 6.18 28.37 7.52
N LEU A 203 5.18 28.70 6.69
CA LEU A 203 5.08 28.24 5.29
C LEU A 203 6.08 28.98 4.37
N ARG A 204 6.45 30.22 4.69
CA ARG A 204 7.37 31.06 3.91
C ARG A 204 8.84 30.79 4.20
N ARG A 205 9.21 30.33 5.41
CA ARG A 205 10.60 29.96 5.76
C ARG A 205 11.16 28.74 5.00
N THR A 206 10.31 27.96 4.33
CA THR A 206 10.70 26.78 3.54
C THR A 206 10.53 26.98 2.03
N SER A 207 10.44 28.23 1.55
CA SER A 207 10.23 28.50 0.12
C SER A 207 11.49 28.20 -0.70
N VAL A 208 11.52 27.05 -1.37
CA VAL A 208 12.33 26.87 -2.56
C VAL A 208 11.82 27.84 -3.63
N SER A 209 12.72 28.62 -4.24
CA SER A 209 12.41 29.63 -5.25
C SER A 209 11.60 29.06 -6.42
N ARG A 210 10.63 29.85 -6.93
CA ARG A 210 9.58 29.49 -7.90
C ARG A 210 10.04 29.47 -9.39
N THR A 211 11.19 28.89 -9.68
CA THR A 211 11.66 28.67 -11.06
C THR A 211 11.71 27.17 -11.38
N SER A 212 11.27 26.73 -12.57
CA SER A 212 11.21 25.27 -12.87
C SER A 212 12.59 24.61 -12.87
N THR A 213 13.63 25.36 -13.25
CA THR A 213 15.04 24.98 -13.15
C THR A 213 15.50 24.79 -11.70
N THR A 214 14.88 25.45 -10.72
CA THR A 214 15.18 25.24 -9.29
C THR A 214 14.42 24.06 -8.69
N LEU A 215 13.25 23.66 -9.21
CA LEU A 215 12.51 22.51 -8.66
C LEU A 215 13.17 21.16 -8.98
N ILE A 216 13.56 20.91 -10.24
CA ILE A 216 14.24 19.65 -10.61
C ILE A 216 15.57 19.54 -9.88
N ARG A 217 16.33 20.63 -9.80
CA ARG A 217 17.58 20.68 -9.03
C ARG A 217 17.33 20.41 -7.55
N SER A 218 16.29 21.01 -6.96
CA SER A 218 15.91 20.76 -5.56
C SER A 218 15.42 19.33 -5.31
N ALA A 219 14.75 18.72 -6.29
CA ALA A 219 14.36 17.31 -6.22
C ALA A 219 15.60 16.40 -6.23
N TRP A 220 16.57 16.69 -7.09
CA TRP A 220 17.85 15.97 -7.12
C TRP A 220 18.65 16.15 -5.83
N ASP A 221 18.73 17.38 -5.31
CA ASP A 221 19.38 17.69 -4.04
C ASP A 221 18.70 16.93 -2.90
N ALA A 222 17.36 16.89 -2.87
CA ALA A 222 16.61 16.11 -1.88
C ALA A 222 16.84 14.60 -2.00
N THR A 223 16.93 14.07 -3.22
CA THR A 223 17.30 12.66 -3.46
C THR A 223 18.69 12.36 -2.91
N ARG A 224 19.67 13.20 -3.23
CA ARG A 224 21.04 13.05 -2.74
C ARG A 224 21.11 13.16 -1.22
N SER A 225 20.50 14.17 -0.61
CA SER A 225 20.48 14.34 0.84
C SER A 225 19.73 13.23 1.56
N ALA A 226 18.69 12.64 0.96
CA ALA A 226 18.02 11.46 1.52
C ALA A 226 18.92 10.21 1.47
N ARG A 227 19.63 10.00 0.36
CA ARG A 227 20.59 8.90 0.22
C ARG A 227 21.77 9.03 1.19
N GLU A 228 22.29 10.23 1.37
CA GLU A 228 23.38 10.53 2.32
C GLU A 228 22.93 10.32 3.77
N ARG A 229 21.67 10.66 4.11
CA ARG A 229 21.09 10.39 5.44
C ARG A 229 20.83 8.91 5.72
N ASP A 230 20.42 8.14 4.70
CA ASP A 230 20.21 6.69 4.85
C ASP A 230 21.54 5.96 5.14
N GLY A 231 22.59 6.27 4.37
CA GLY A 231 23.97 5.84 4.65
C GLY A 231 24.23 4.32 4.58
N ARG A 232 23.22 3.48 4.32
CA ARG A 232 23.37 2.02 4.28
C ARG A 232 24.11 1.57 3.02
N SER A 233 24.97 0.56 3.18
CA SER A 233 25.56 -0.16 2.05
C SER A 233 24.47 -0.91 1.28
N PHE A 234 24.72 -1.22 -0.01
CA PHE A 234 23.73 -1.90 -0.84
C PHE A 234 23.28 -3.25 -0.27
N GLY A 235 24.21 -4.08 0.22
CA GLY A 235 23.88 -5.39 0.79
C GLY A 235 23.06 -5.28 2.08
N LYS A 236 23.40 -4.33 2.96
CA LYS A 236 22.62 -4.06 4.18
C LYS A 236 21.22 -3.56 3.85
N LEU A 237 21.12 -2.63 2.89
CA LEU A 237 19.84 -2.12 2.39
C LEU A 237 18.97 -3.27 1.85
N LEU A 238 19.53 -4.12 0.99
CA LEU A 238 18.80 -5.24 0.41
C LEU A 238 18.27 -6.19 1.48
N GLY A 239 19.11 -6.61 2.44
CA GLY A 239 18.70 -7.52 3.51
C GLY A 239 17.62 -6.95 4.44
N GLU A 240 17.77 -5.69 4.86
CA GLU A 240 16.79 -5.00 5.70
C GLU A 240 15.46 -4.82 4.96
N THR A 241 15.51 -4.44 3.68
CA THR A 241 14.32 -4.23 2.87
C THR A 241 13.56 -5.53 2.57
N VAL A 242 14.26 -6.65 2.33
CA VAL A 242 13.60 -7.97 2.24
C VAL A 242 12.86 -8.27 3.54
N SER A 243 13.53 -8.07 4.68
CA SER A 243 12.99 -8.38 6.00
C SER A 243 11.75 -7.54 6.32
N HIS A 244 11.81 -6.22 6.06
CA HIS A 244 10.69 -5.31 6.25
C HIS A 244 9.51 -5.61 5.31
N ALA A 245 9.78 -5.94 4.03
CA ALA A 245 8.74 -6.30 3.08
C ALA A 245 8.02 -7.59 3.52
N VAL A 246 8.75 -8.62 3.96
CA VAL A 246 8.17 -9.86 4.49
C VAL A 246 7.34 -9.57 5.74
N GLN A 247 7.85 -8.79 6.70
CA GLN A 247 7.10 -8.44 7.90
C GLN A 247 5.79 -7.71 7.56
N THR A 248 5.85 -6.74 6.64
CA THR A 248 4.66 -6.01 6.16
C THR A 248 3.64 -6.97 5.55
N LEU A 249 4.10 -7.90 4.71
CA LEU A 249 3.21 -8.90 4.08
C LEU A 249 2.62 -9.90 5.06
N MET A 250 3.37 -10.33 6.07
CA MET A 250 2.86 -11.22 7.11
C MET A 250 1.79 -10.52 7.95
N MET A 251 1.99 -9.24 8.28
CA MET A 251 0.97 -8.42 8.94
C MET A 251 -0.29 -8.29 8.08
N THR A 252 -0.15 -7.91 6.81
CA THR A 252 -1.30 -7.81 5.88
C THR A 252 -2.01 -9.15 5.71
N GLY A 253 -1.28 -10.27 5.64
CA GLY A 253 -1.84 -11.61 5.57
C GLY A 253 -2.64 -12.01 6.81
N GLY A 254 -2.10 -11.73 8.00
CA GLY A 254 -2.81 -11.94 9.26
C GLY A 254 -4.13 -11.17 9.33
N PHE A 255 -4.15 -9.92 8.86
CA PHE A 255 -5.39 -9.15 8.75
C PHE A 255 -6.37 -9.76 7.75
N ILE A 256 -5.93 -10.21 6.58
CA ILE A 256 -6.81 -10.83 5.57
C ILE A 256 -7.46 -12.12 6.13
N ILE A 257 -6.68 -12.97 6.81
CA ILE A 257 -7.18 -14.21 7.43
C ILE A 257 -8.18 -13.90 8.55
N PHE A 258 -7.88 -12.91 9.40
CA PHE A 258 -8.83 -12.48 10.45
C PHE A 258 -10.14 -11.97 9.85
N PHE A 259 -10.06 -11.12 8.82
CA PHE A 259 -11.25 -10.56 8.17
C PHE A 259 -12.01 -11.59 7.35
N SER A 260 -11.37 -12.62 6.78
CA SER A 260 -12.09 -13.70 6.08
C SER A 260 -13.00 -14.47 7.04
N VAL A 261 -12.50 -14.78 8.25
CA VAL A 261 -13.30 -15.39 9.32
C VAL A 261 -14.46 -14.47 9.73
N LEU A 262 -14.19 -13.19 10.00
CA LEU A 262 -15.22 -12.24 10.41
C LEU A 262 -16.32 -12.08 9.34
N ILE A 263 -15.93 -11.96 8.08
CA ILE A 263 -16.85 -11.87 6.95
C ILE A 263 -17.68 -13.14 6.82
N ARG A 264 -17.09 -14.33 6.96
CA ARG A 264 -17.82 -15.60 6.89
C ARG A 264 -18.87 -15.68 7.99
N LEU A 265 -18.49 -15.39 9.23
CA LEU A 265 -19.40 -15.39 10.37
C LEU A 265 -20.55 -14.41 10.17
N LEU A 266 -20.28 -13.17 9.74
CA LEU A 266 -21.33 -12.18 9.45
C LEU A 266 -22.25 -12.60 8.30
N SER A 267 -21.69 -13.24 7.26
CA SER A 267 -22.44 -13.68 6.08
C SER A 267 -23.45 -14.79 6.41
N MET A 268 -23.16 -15.62 7.42
CA MET A 268 -24.11 -16.64 7.88
C MET A 268 -25.38 -16.04 8.49
N TYR A 269 -25.26 -14.91 9.19
CA TYR A 269 -26.40 -14.28 9.89
C TYR A 269 -27.09 -13.18 9.08
N SER A 270 -26.43 -12.61 8.08
CA SER A 270 -26.97 -11.51 7.27
C SER A 270 -27.83 -11.96 6.07
N GLY A 271 -27.93 -13.26 5.82
CA GLY A 271 -28.78 -13.86 4.78
C GLY A 271 -28.16 -13.83 3.38
N GLN A 272 -28.63 -14.74 2.51
CA GLN A 272 -28.24 -14.79 1.10
C GLN A 272 -29.20 -13.93 0.28
N GLY A 273 -28.74 -12.77 -0.19
CA GLY A 273 -29.55 -11.86 -1.00
C GLY A 273 -28.68 -11.02 -1.93
N ALA A 274 -29.31 -10.21 -2.78
CA ALA A 274 -28.63 -9.37 -3.78
C ALA A 274 -27.59 -8.39 -3.18
N PHE A 275 -27.61 -8.19 -1.86
CA PHE A 275 -26.72 -7.30 -1.11
C PHE A 275 -25.69 -8.03 -0.24
N SER A 276 -25.50 -9.34 -0.42
CA SER A 276 -24.55 -10.15 0.35
C SER A 276 -23.10 -9.62 0.24
N PHE A 277 -22.76 -8.98 -0.88
CA PHE A 277 -21.44 -8.39 -1.12
C PHE A 277 -21.13 -7.17 -0.23
N ILE A 278 -22.13 -6.52 0.39
CA ILE A 278 -21.93 -5.29 1.16
C ILE A 278 -21.00 -5.52 2.36
N TRP A 279 -21.18 -6.61 3.11
CA TRP A 279 -20.34 -6.89 4.27
C TRP A 279 -18.88 -7.17 3.89
N PRO A 280 -18.58 -8.08 2.95
CA PRO A 280 -17.24 -8.22 2.39
C PRO A 280 -16.64 -6.89 1.90
N ALA A 281 -17.39 -6.14 1.07
CA ALA A 281 -16.96 -4.87 0.48
C ALA A 281 -16.65 -3.78 1.52
N TRP A 282 -17.41 -3.74 2.61
CA TRP A 282 -17.18 -2.80 3.70
C TRP A 282 -15.98 -3.21 4.58
N MET A 283 -15.74 -4.51 4.73
CA MET A 283 -14.78 -5.04 5.68
C MET A 283 -13.36 -5.13 5.11
N GLU A 284 -13.18 -5.67 3.90
CA GLU A 284 -11.86 -5.99 3.37
C GLU A 284 -11.83 -5.87 1.84
N ILE A 285 -10.78 -5.25 1.28
CA ILE A 285 -10.75 -4.86 -0.13
C ILE A 285 -10.65 -6.05 -1.08
N HIS A 286 -9.88 -7.08 -0.74
CA HIS A 286 -9.63 -8.23 -1.61
C HIS A 286 -10.85 -9.15 -1.62
N LEU A 287 -11.36 -9.49 -0.43
CA LEU A 287 -12.55 -10.33 -0.28
C LEU A 287 -13.80 -9.63 -0.82
N GLY A 288 -13.94 -8.32 -0.55
CA GLY A 288 -15.00 -7.51 -1.12
C GLY A 288 -14.98 -7.46 -2.65
N SER A 289 -13.79 -7.27 -3.23
CA SER A 289 -13.65 -7.25 -4.69
C SER A 289 -13.88 -8.62 -5.30
N TYR A 290 -13.48 -9.70 -4.62
CA TYR A 290 -13.70 -11.08 -5.06
C TYR A 290 -15.19 -11.44 -5.10
N GLU A 291 -15.97 -11.04 -4.10
CA GLU A 291 -17.42 -11.27 -4.11
C GLU A 291 -18.10 -10.43 -5.21
N ILE A 292 -17.69 -9.17 -5.40
CA ILE A 292 -18.25 -8.31 -6.45
C ILE A 292 -17.97 -8.85 -7.87
N SER A 293 -16.77 -9.39 -8.12
CA SER A 293 -16.41 -9.89 -9.46
C SER A 293 -17.20 -11.14 -9.88
N ARG A 294 -17.86 -11.81 -8.92
CA ARG A 294 -18.70 -13.00 -9.16
C ARG A 294 -20.19 -12.67 -9.27
N LEU A 295 -20.59 -11.43 -9.01
CA LEU A 295 -21.99 -11.01 -9.16
C LEU A 295 -22.40 -11.06 -10.63
N PRO A 296 -23.66 -11.40 -10.96
CA PRO A 296 -24.18 -11.46 -12.32
C PRO A 296 -24.47 -10.06 -12.90
N TYR A 297 -23.52 -9.14 -12.74
CA TYR A 297 -23.55 -7.78 -13.28
C TYR A 297 -22.53 -7.62 -14.40
N ASP A 298 -22.75 -6.61 -15.25
CA ASP A 298 -21.80 -6.28 -16.31
C ASP A 298 -20.48 -5.74 -15.75
N LEU A 299 -19.40 -5.88 -16.55
CA LEU A 299 -18.04 -5.50 -16.12
C LEU A 299 -17.95 -4.03 -15.70
N ARG A 300 -18.77 -3.15 -16.28
CA ARG A 300 -18.88 -1.74 -15.89
C ARG A 300 -19.30 -1.59 -14.44
N THR A 301 -20.38 -2.27 -14.06
CA THR A 301 -20.96 -2.17 -12.71
C THR A 301 -20.04 -2.83 -11.69
N GLN A 302 -19.47 -4.00 -12.03
CA GLN A 302 -18.47 -4.66 -11.18
C GLN A 302 -17.25 -3.75 -10.96
N ALA A 303 -16.69 -3.16 -12.01
CA ALA A 303 -15.55 -2.24 -11.91
C ALA A 303 -15.88 -1.00 -11.08
N ALA A 304 -17.06 -0.40 -11.24
CA ALA A 304 -17.48 0.76 -10.45
C ALA A 304 -17.59 0.43 -8.96
N LEU A 305 -18.24 -0.69 -8.61
CA LEU A 305 -18.38 -1.15 -7.22
C LEU A 305 -17.01 -1.46 -6.60
N ILE A 306 -16.14 -2.18 -7.33
CA ILE A 306 -14.77 -2.46 -6.89
C ILE A 306 -13.97 -1.16 -6.69
N SER A 307 -14.13 -0.18 -7.59
CA SER A 307 -13.50 1.12 -7.45
C SER A 307 -13.93 1.83 -6.17
N ALA A 308 -15.21 1.70 -5.78
CA ALA A 308 -15.73 2.21 -4.52
C ALA A 308 -15.05 1.54 -3.31
N VAL A 309 -14.92 0.21 -3.35
CA VAL A 309 -14.25 -0.60 -2.31
C VAL A 309 -12.78 -0.21 -2.16
N LEU A 310 -12.06 -0.02 -3.27
CA LEU A 310 -10.68 0.47 -3.28
C LEU A 310 -10.55 1.86 -2.64
N GLY A 311 -11.47 2.78 -2.99
CA GLY A 311 -11.51 4.12 -2.40
C GLY A 311 -11.85 4.12 -0.91
N TRP A 312 -12.73 3.21 -0.46
CA TRP A 312 -13.02 3.02 0.96
C TRP A 312 -11.84 2.40 1.72
N GLY A 313 -11.21 1.36 1.17
CA GLY A 313 -10.05 0.66 1.77
C GLY A 313 -10.41 -0.42 2.78
N GLY A 314 -11.70 -0.63 3.04
CA GLY A 314 -12.20 -1.60 4.03
C GLY A 314 -11.95 -1.17 5.47
N LEU A 315 -12.72 -1.74 6.40
CA LEU A 315 -12.42 -1.64 7.83
C LEU A 315 -11.05 -2.23 8.17
N CYS A 316 -10.63 -3.24 7.42
CA CYS A 316 -9.30 -3.85 7.48
C CYS A 316 -8.17 -2.84 7.23
N GLY A 317 -8.22 -2.10 6.12
CA GLY A 317 -7.24 -1.04 5.83
C GLY A 317 -7.29 0.07 6.87
N TRP A 318 -8.49 0.46 7.31
CA TRP A 318 -8.67 1.45 8.38
C TRP A 318 -7.94 0.99 9.66
N LEU A 319 -8.18 -0.24 10.12
CA LEU A 319 -7.54 -0.79 11.32
C LEU A 319 -6.01 -0.89 11.16
N GLN A 320 -5.51 -1.36 10.02
CA GLN A 320 -4.08 -1.42 9.73
C GLN A 320 -3.40 -0.06 9.89
N ILE A 321 -4.02 1.01 9.38
CA ILE A 321 -3.51 2.38 9.52
C ILE A 321 -3.58 2.83 10.97
N THR A 322 -4.69 2.56 11.65
CA THR A 322 -4.86 2.97 13.05
C THR A 322 -3.93 2.23 14.01
N ALA A 323 -3.49 1.01 13.69
CA ALA A 323 -2.54 0.25 14.49
C ALA A 323 -1.13 0.88 14.46
N VAL A 324 -0.79 1.59 13.38
CA VAL A 324 0.53 2.21 13.20
C VAL A 324 0.52 3.69 13.63
N THR A 325 -0.56 4.41 13.35
CA THR A 325 -0.65 5.87 13.56
C THR A 325 -1.15 6.27 14.95
N LYS A 326 -0.69 7.43 15.46
CA LYS A 326 -1.12 7.96 16.77
C LYS A 326 -2.56 8.47 16.71
N PRO A 327 -3.28 8.57 17.85
CA PRO A 327 -4.64 9.12 17.89
C PRO A 327 -4.78 10.55 17.31
N SER A 328 -3.73 11.37 17.38
CA SER A 328 -3.71 12.70 16.76
C SER A 328 -3.79 12.67 15.23
N ASP A 329 -3.42 11.55 14.64
CA ASP A 329 -3.15 11.40 13.21
C ASP A 329 -4.40 10.88 12.49
N LYS A 330 -5.31 10.23 13.23
CA LYS A 330 -6.54 9.57 12.78
C LYS A 330 -7.79 10.25 13.36
N GLY A 331 -8.95 10.02 12.73
CA GLY A 331 -10.23 10.58 13.19
C GLY A 331 -11.26 10.73 12.08
N ILE A 332 -12.33 11.48 12.35
CA ILE A 332 -13.47 11.65 11.43
C ILE A 332 -13.06 12.22 10.06
N THR A 333 -12.05 13.10 10.01
CA THR A 333 -11.51 13.64 8.76
C THR A 333 -10.93 12.55 7.86
N PHE A 334 -10.19 11.60 8.44
CA PHE A 334 -9.63 10.47 7.68
C PHE A 334 -10.77 9.59 7.13
N THR A 335 -11.72 9.21 7.99
CA THR A 335 -12.88 8.39 7.59
C THR A 335 -13.71 9.07 6.49
N ILE A 336 -14.02 10.36 6.63
CA ILE A 336 -14.73 11.15 5.61
C ILE A 336 -13.96 11.14 4.28
N SER A 337 -12.63 11.33 4.32
CA SER A 337 -11.80 11.29 3.11
C SER A 337 -11.92 9.94 2.39
N ARG A 338 -11.93 8.83 3.13
CA ARG A 338 -12.07 7.48 2.57
C ARG A 338 -13.45 7.22 1.98
N VAL A 339 -14.52 7.64 2.66
CA VAL A 339 -15.89 7.54 2.12
C VAL A 339 -16.01 8.37 0.83
N LEU A 340 -15.50 9.61 0.85
CA LEU A 340 -15.49 10.47 -0.35
C LEU A 340 -14.67 9.86 -1.47
N HIS A 341 -13.52 9.27 -1.18
CA HIS A 341 -12.69 8.56 -2.17
C HIS A 341 -13.50 7.45 -2.82
N GLY A 342 -14.15 6.58 -2.04
CA GLY A 342 -15.01 5.52 -2.57
C GLY A 342 -16.15 6.04 -3.47
N ILE A 343 -16.90 7.05 -3.00
CA ILE A 343 -18.01 7.63 -3.77
C ILE A 343 -17.51 8.25 -5.08
N ILE A 344 -16.44 9.04 -5.03
CA ILE A 344 -15.88 9.70 -6.22
C ILE A 344 -15.32 8.64 -7.19
N ALA A 345 -14.66 7.60 -6.69
CA ALA A 345 -14.12 6.51 -7.49
C ALA A 345 -15.21 5.73 -8.24
N PHE A 346 -16.33 5.44 -7.56
CA PHE A 346 -17.52 4.82 -8.16
C PHE A 346 -18.04 5.66 -9.33
N VAL A 347 -18.32 6.95 -9.07
CA VAL A 347 -18.88 7.87 -10.08
C VAL A 347 -17.91 8.07 -11.24
N LEU A 348 -16.62 8.29 -10.96
CA LEU A 348 -15.61 8.48 -12.00
C LEU A 348 -15.43 7.24 -12.87
N THR A 349 -15.50 6.04 -12.29
CA THR A 349 -15.45 4.79 -13.08
C THR A 349 -16.63 4.70 -14.05
N LEU A 350 -17.85 5.02 -13.60
CA LEU A 350 -19.04 5.00 -14.47
C LEU A 350 -18.98 6.01 -15.61
N VAL A 351 -18.41 7.20 -15.36
CA VAL A 351 -18.23 8.26 -16.35
C VAL A 351 -17.11 7.90 -17.34
N ALA A 352 -15.95 7.45 -16.83
CA ALA A 352 -14.79 7.10 -17.63
C ALA A 352 -15.02 5.86 -18.51
N TRP A 353 -15.97 4.98 -18.13
CA TRP A 353 -16.25 3.73 -18.83
C TRP A 353 -16.49 3.89 -20.33
N THR A 354 -17.28 4.89 -20.73
CA THR A 354 -17.65 5.10 -22.14
C THR A 354 -16.46 5.50 -23.00
N THR A 355 -15.56 6.34 -22.48
CA THR A 355 -14.32 6.72 -23.16
C THR A 355 -13.35 5.55 -23.20
N PHE A 356 -13.21 4.86 -22.08
CA PHE A 356 -12.34 3.69 -21.95
C PHE A 356 -12.73 2.56 -22.90
N SER A 357 -14.02 2.21 -22.99
CA SER A 357 -14.50 1.14 -23.86
C SER A 357 -14.25 1.44 -25.33
N ARG A 358 -14.38 2.71 -25.76
CA ARG A 358 -14.04 3.16 -27.12
C ARG A 358 -12.56 3.08 -27.43
N MET A 359 -11.70 3.38 -26.45
CA MET A 359 -10.24 3.32 -26.64
C MET A 359 -9.74 1.87 -26.70
N THR A 360 -10.34 0.98 -25.92
CA THR A 360 -9.90 -0.42 -25.78
C THR A 360 -10.53 -1.37 -26.78
N SER A 361 -11.71 -1.06 -27.34
CA SER A 361 -12.30 -1.85 -28.44
C SER A 361 -11.42 -1.89 -29.69
N ASN A 362 -10.46 -0.97 -29.82
CA ASN A 362 -9.53 -0.87 -30.93
C ASN A 362 -8.15 -1.50 -30.64
N THR A 363 -7.99 -2.18 -29.50
CA THR A 363 -6.72 -2.78 -29.09
C THR A 363 -6.88 -4.26 -28.78
N LEU A 364 -6.12 -5.12 -29.45
CA LEU A 364 -6.02 -6.55 -29.11
C LEU A 364 -5.18 -6.72 -27.83
N PRO A 365 -5.60 -7.54 -26.85
CA PRO A 365 -4.78 -7.84 -25.68
C PRO A 365 -3.48 -8.53 -26.10
N ALA A 366 -2.33 -7.97 -25.72
CA ALA A 366 -1.00 -8.51 -26.04
C ALA A 366 -0.66 -9.83 -25.30
N TYR A 367 -1.46 -10.22 -24.30
CA TYR A 367 -1.29 -11.45 -23.54
C TYR A 367 -2.62 -12.19 -23.44
N VAL A 368 -2.75 -13.28 -24.20
CA VAL A 368 -3.79 -14.29 -24.01
C VAL A 368 -3.08 -15.63 -23.84
N SER A 369 -2.66 -15.94 -22.61
CA SER A 369 -2.53 -17.35 -22.21
C SER A 369 -3.64 -17.63 -21.23
N ARG A 370 -4.68 -18.33 -21.70
CA ARG A 370 -5.88 -18.66 -20.92
C ARG A 370 -5.64 -19.80 -19.92
N SER A 371 -4.51 -20.48 -19.94
CA SER A 371 -4.28 -21.72 -19.18
C SER A 371 -3.74 -21.51 -17.76
N SER A 372 -3.11 -20.37 -17.44
CA SER A 372 -2.47 -20.21 -16.13
C SER A 372 -3.37 -19.67 -15.02
N VAL A 373 -4.62 -19.29 -15.32
CA VAL A 373 -5.55 -18.74 -14.30
C VAL A 373 -6.76 -19.65 -14.07
N SER A 374 -7.15 -20.48 -15.06
CA SER A 374 -8.22 -21.47 -14.91
C SER A 374 -7.89 -22.58 -13.90
N SER A 375 -6.61 -22.88 -13.67
CA SER A 375 -6.19 -23.87 -12.65
C SER A 375 -6.32 -23.38 -11.21
N PHE A 376 -6.65 -22.09 -10.98
CA PHE A 376 -6.74 -21.53 -9.62
C PHE A 376 -8.17 -21.53 -9.05
N ALA A 377 -9.19 -21.65 -9.91
CA ALA A 377 -10.59 -21.49 -9.53
C ALA A 377 -11.35 -22.82 -9.33
N GLU A 378 -10.86 -23.93 -9.86
CA GLU A 378 -11.44 -25.27 -9.61
C GLU A 378 -10.39 -26.17 -8.94
N GLY A 379 -10.73 -26.65 -7.75
CA GLY A 379 -9.88 -27.53 -6.97
C GLY A 379 -10.58 -28.02 -5.72
N GLY A 380 -11.79 -28.55 -5.89
CA GLY A 380 -12.21 -29.70 -5.11
C GLY A 380 -11.42 -30.92 -5.62
N TYR A 381 -10.93 -31.72 -4.68
CA TYR A 381 -10.29 -33.03 -4.82
C TYR A 381 -10.13 -33.58 -6.27
N ASP A 382 -8.92 -33.50 -6.83
CA ASP A 382 -8.54 -34.27 -8.03
C ASP A 382 -7.05 -34.69 -7.93
N PRO A 383 -6.66 -35.96 -8.21
CA PRO A 383 -5.30 -36.45 -8.04
C PRO A 383 -4.39 -36.08 -9.21
N ALA A 384 -4.45 -34.83 -9.66
CA ALA A 384 -3.67 -34.29 -10.79
C ALA A 384 -2.34 -33.66 -10.36
N ALA A 385 -1.72 -34.14 -9.28
CA ALA A 385 -0.39 -33.69 -8.84
C ALA A 385 0.75 -34.08 -9.82
N HIS A 386 0.43 -34.76 -10.93
CA HIS A 386 1.40 -35.16 -11.96
C HIS A 386 1.40 -34.29 -13.23
N SER A 387 0.49 -33.32 -13.40
CA SER A 387 0.42 -32.53 -14.65
C SER A 387 1.26 -31.25 -14.65
N VAL A 388 1.74 -30.78 -13.49
CA VAL A 388 2.54 -29.52 -13.40
C VAL A 388 3.94 -29.66 -14.04
N MET A 389 4.43 -30.88 -14.27
CA MET A 389 5.67 -31.12 -15.05
C MET A 389 5.42 -31.46 -16.53
N ALA A 390 4.17 -31.64 -16.96
CA ALA A 390 3.81 -32.04 -18.32
C ALA A 390 3.29 -30.89 -19.20
N GLU A 391 3.03 -29.71 -18.65
CA GLU A 391 2.65 -28.51 -19.43
C GLU A 391 3.77 -27.50 -19.60
N SER A 392 4.87 -27.61 -18.85
CA SER A 392 6.08 -26.85 -19.17
C SER A 392 6.59 -27.25 -20.56
N SER A 393 6.50 -28.53 -20.95
CA SER A 393 6.92 -29.05 -22.26
C SER A 393 6.19 -28.44 -23.46
N ASN A 394 4.98 -27.89 -23.29
CA ASN A 394 4.22 -27.30 -24.40
C ASN A 394 4.57 -25.82 -24.68
N LEU A 395 5.29 -25.16 -23.78
CA LEU A 395 5.90 -23.84 -24.00
C LEU A 395 7.29 -23.95 -24.66
N TRP A 396 8.01 -25.06 -24.44
CA TRP A 396 9.28 -25.34 -25.10
C TRP A 396 9.08 -25.72 -26.57
N THR A 397 8.03 -26.47 -26.91
CA THR A 397 7.77 -26.96 -28.28
C THR A 397 7.37 -25.88 -29.31
N GLN A 398 6.88 -24.71 -28.87
CA GLN A 398 6.60 -23.58 -29.79
C GLN A 398 7.79 -22.62 -29.97
N LEU A 399 8.81 -22.70 -29.11
CA LEU A 399 10.08 -21.96 -29.23
C LEU A 399 11.18 -22.79 -29.92
N GLU A 400 10.92 -24.07 -30.19
CA GLU A 400 11.77 -25.04 -30.92
C GLU A 400 11.82 -24.78 -32.44
N SER A 401 12.22 -23.58 -32.86
CA SER A 401 12.93 -23.48 -34.14
C SER A 401 14.39 -23.96 -33.89
N PRO A 402 14.86 -25.08 -34.48
CA PRO A 402 16.00 -25.83 -33.94
C PRO A 402 17.39 -25.15 -33.99
N SER A 403 17.51 -23.94 -34.54
CA SER A 403 18.83 -23.33 -34.83
C SER A 403 19.26 -22.18 -33.92
N LEU A 404 18.38 -21.59 -33.11
CA LEU A 404 18.68 -20.35 -32.35
C LEU A 404 18.55 -20.45 -30.82
N TYR A 405 17.87 -21.49 -30.32
CA TYR A 405 17.46 -21.59 -28.93
C TYR A 405 18.61 -21.85 -27.91
N PRO A 406 19.58 -22.75 -28.16
CA PRO A 406 20.67 -22.98 -27.21
C PRO A 406 21.62 -21.77 -27.11
N TRP A 407 21.83 -21.06 -28.22
CA TRP A 407 22.75 -19.92 -28.27
C TRP A 407 22.21 -18.70 -27.53
N GLN A 408 20.91 -18.42 -27.60
CA GLN A 408 20.32 -17.26 -26.92
C GLN A 408 20.29 -17.45 -25.40
N LEU A 409 19.96 -18.65 -24.91
CA LEU A 409 19.97 -18.94 -23.47
C LEU A 409 21.38 -19.02 -22.91
N THR A 410 22.34 -19.59 -23.66
CA THR A 410 23.75 -19.60 -23.24
C THR A 410 24.34 -18.19 -23.25
N MET A 411 24.04 -17.36 -24.26
CA MET A 411 24.45 -15.95 -24.28
C MET A 411 23.84 -15.17 -23.12
N LEU A 412 22.54 -15.33 -22.84
CA LEU A 412 21.89 -14.66 -21.71
C LEU A 412 22.50 -15.11 -20.37
N SER A 413 22.80 -16.40 -20.23
CA SER A 413 23.44 -16.98 -19.05
C SER A 413 24.88 -16.48 -18.88
N ILE A 414 25.65 -16.37 -19.95
CA ILE A 414 27.01 -15.83 -19.95
C ILE A 414 27.00 -14.34 -19.62
N VAL A 415 26.05 -13.56 -20.16
CA VAL A 415 25.90 -12.14 -19.85
C VAL A 415 25.49 -11.93 -18.39
N LEU A 416 24.56 -12.73 -17.87
CA LEU A 416 24.17 -12.70 -16.45
C LEU A 416 25.34 -13.09 -15.54
N LEU A 417 26.07 -14.16 -15.88
CA LEU A 417 27.25 -14.59 -15.11
C LEU A 417 28.35 -13.52 -15.13
N GLY A 418 28.59 -12.92 -16.31
CA GLY A 418 29.54 -11.82 -16.48
C GLY A 418 29.15 -10.57 -15.69
N ALA A 419 27.86 -10.22 -15.67
CA ALA A 419 27.34 -9.11 -14.87
C ALA A 419 27.50 -9.39 -13.37
N ILE A 420 27.24 -10.62 -12.92
CA ILE A 420 27.44 -11.02 -11.52
C ILE A 420 28.92 -10.94 -11.14
N ILE A 421 29.82 -11.51 -11.95
CA ILE A 421 31.27 -11.47 -11.71
C ILE A 421 31.78 -10.03 -11.68
N LEU A 422 31.38 -9.19 -12.63
CA LEU A 422 31.75 -7.78 -12.67
C LEU A 422 31.27 -7.05 -11.41
N THR A 423 30.04 -7.32 -10.96
CA THR A 423 29.49 -6.73 -9.75
C THR A 423 30.27 -7.15 -8.51
N LEU A 424 30.65 -8.43 -8.41
CA LEU A 424 31.49 -8.95 -7.32
C LEU A 424 32.89 -8.36 -7.34
N LEU A 425 33.50 -8.19 -8.51
CA LEU A 425 34.81 -7.54 -8.66
C LEU A 425 34.77 -6.06 -8.29
N VAL A 426 33.72 -5.34 -8.69
CA VAL A 426 33.52 -3.94 -8.31
C VAL A 426 33.32 -3.81 -6.81
N ILE A 427 32.51 -4.68 -6.19
CA ILE A 427 32.33 -4.71 -4.73
C ILE A 427 33.65 -5.01 -4.03
N SER A 428 34.42 -6.00 -4.49
CA SER A 428 35.73 -6.35 -3.93
C SER A 428 36.76 -5.22 -4.08
N PHE A 429 36.77 -4.54 -5.23
CA PHE A 429 37.62 -3.38 -5.45
C PHE A 429 37.26 -2.24 -4.49
N ILE A 430 35.97 -1.92 -4.37
CA ILE A 430 35.46 -0.89 -3.47
C ILE A 430 35.84 -1.24 -2.02
N THR A 431 35.58 -2.46 -1.54
CA THR A 431 35.92 -2.85 -0.16
C THR A 431 37.43 -2.80 0.09
N SER A 432 38.27 -3.21 -0.88
CA SER A 432 39.73 -3.12 -0.80
C SER A 432 40.27 -1.68 -0.84
N TRP A 433 39.54 -0.77 -1.49
CA TRP A 433 39.91 0.64 -1.60
C TRP A 433 39.56 1.40 -0.32
N TRP A 434 38.39 1.10 0.26
CA TRP A 434 37.98 1.65 1.56
C TRP A 434 38.86 1.13 2.70
N SER A 435 39.27 -0.14 2.69
CA SER A 435 40.18 -0.68 3.72
C SER A 435 41.57 -0.03 3.68
N ARG A 436 42.10 0.28 2.48
CA ARG A 436 43.38 0.98 2.29
C ARG A 436 43.35 2.46 2.68
N ARG A 437 42.17 3.11 2.62
CA ARG A 437 41.97 4.49 3.08
C ARG A 437 41.70 4.62 4.57
N ALA A 438 41.26 3.56 5.24
CA ALA A 438 41.09 3.57 6.70
C ALA A 438 42.41 3.45 7.47
N TRP A 439 43.52 3.18 6.78
CA TRP A 439 44.87 2.98 7.35
C TRP A 439 45.88 4.07 6.94
N ARG A 440 45.41 5.13 6.28
CA ARG A 440 46.14 6.40 6.04
C ARG A 440 45.36 7.52 6.70
#